data_AF-A0AAV0XY21-F1
#
_entry.id   AF-A0AAV0XY21-F1
#
_cell.length_a   1.000
_cell.length_b   1.000
_cell.length_c   1.000
_cell.angle_alpha   90.00
_cell.angle_beta   90.00
_cell.angle_gamma   90.00
#
_symmetry.space_group_name_H-M   'P 1'
#
loop_
_entity.id
_entity.type
_entity.pdbx_description
1 polymer ?
#
loop_
_entity_poly.entity_id
_entity_poly.type
_entity_poly.pdbx_seq_one_letter_code
_entity_poly.pdbx_strand_id
1 'polypeptide(L)'
;MQNSNWLERRKHSMLVPKDSHLAVLITRHWHLYACHARPLVQQRFWIIGIRLIAHRVIHKCVICAKMSADNPQPIMAALPGFRVREDHPFSVVGIDYAGPLQMKELIL
;
A
#
# COMPACT_ATOMS: atom_id res chain seq x y z
N MET A 1 9.73 -28.65 23.87
CA MET A 1 8.26 -28.54 23.66
C MET A 1 7.56 -29.90 23.45
N GLN A 2 8.10 -31.01 23.97
CA GLN A 2 7.57 -32.35 23.70
C GLN A 2 6.19 -32.60 24.37
N ASN A 3 5.92 -31.97 25.52
CA ASN A 3 4.70 -32.18 26.32
C ASN A 3 3.54 -31.22 25.96
N SER A 4 3.60 -30.54 24.82
CA SER A 4 2.54 -29.61 24.40
C SER A 4 1.42 -30.34 23.67
N ASN A 5 0.15 -29.94 23.90
CA ASN A 5 -1.03 -30.51 23.24
C ASN A 5 -1.24 -29.99 21.80
N TRP A 6 -0.14 -29.69 21.09
CA TRP A 6 -0.20 -29.23 19.70
C TRP A 6 -0.20 -30.41 18.74
N LEU A 7 -0.81 -30.22 17.56
CA LEU A 7 -0.68 -31.16 16.45
C LEU A 7 0.81 -31.39 16.12
N GLU A 8 1.16 -32.63 15.80
CA GLU A 8 2.56 -33.06 15.62
C GLU A 8 3.30 -32.26 14.54
N ARG A 9 2.58 -31.85 13.50
CA ARG A 9 3.07 -30.97 12.43
C ARG A 9 3.45 -29.57 12.92
N ARG A 10 2.80 -29.06 13.96
CA ARG A 10 3.11 -27.77 14.56
C ARG A 10 4.32 -27.87 15.50
N LYS A 11 4.50 -29.01 16.17
CA LYS A 11 5.71 -29.30 16.95
C LYS A 11 6.95 -29.39 16.05
N HIS A 12 6.77 -29.95 14.85
CA HIS A 12 7.82 -30.15 13.84
C HIS A 12 7.53 -29.31 12.58
N SER A 13 7.53 -28.00 12.73
CA SER A 13 7.35 -27.08 11.61
C SER A 13 8.50 -27.23 10.60
N MET A 14 8.18 -27.17 9.32
CA MET A 14 9.19 -27.28 8.26
C MET A 14 10.05 -26.01 8.24
N LEU A 15 11.36 -26.15 8.43
CA LEU A 15 12.31 -25.04 8.35
C LEU A 15 12.48 -24.64 6.88
N VAL A 16 12.31 -23.35 6.58
CA VAL A 16 12.47 -22.82 5.22
C VAL A 16 13.48 -21.68 5.24
N PRO A 17 14.54 -21.75 4.42
CA PRO A 17 15.49 -20.65 4.26
C PRO A 17 14.82 -19.40 3.73
N LYS A 18 15.17 -18.25 4.30
CA LYS A 18 14.54 -16.95 3.99
C LYS A 18 14.75 -16.53 2.53
N ASP A 19 15.89 -16.91 1.95
CA ASP A 19 16.31 -16.53 0.59
C ASP A 19 15.74 -17.47 -0.47
N SER A 20 15.04 -18.54 -0.06
CA SER A 20 14.42 -19.48 -1.00
C SER A 20 13.20 -18.87 -1.69
N HIS A 21 13.03 -19.19 -2.97
CA HIS A 21 11.81 -18.83 -3.71
C HIS A 21 10.54 -19.41 -3.05
N LEU A 22 10.66 -20.60 -2.45
CA LEU A 22 9.57 -21.25 -1.72
C LEU A 22 9.04 -20.37 -0.57
N ALA A 23 9.91 -19.71 0.19
CA ALA A 23 9.49 -18.83 1.27
C ALA A 23 8.62 -17.67 0.78
N VAL A 24 8.96 -17.11 -0.39
CA VAL A 24 8.16 -16.05 -1.05
C VAL A 24 6.80 -16.59 -1.49
N LEU A 25 6.77 -17.76 -2.13
CA LEU A 25 5.53 -18.39 -2.59
C LEU A 25 4.57 -18.71 -1.43
N ILE A 26 5.08 -19.33 -0.36
CA ILE A 26 4.29 -19.64 0.84
C ILE A 26 3.72 -18.35 1.43
N THR A 27 4.56 -17.33 1.61
CA THR A 27 4.13 -16.06 2.20
C THR A 27 3.09 -15.36 1.33
N ARG A 28 3.25 -15.38 0.00
CA ARG A 28 2.30 -14.84 -0.97
C ARG A 28 0.96 -15.57 -0.94
N HIS A 29 0.98 -16.91 -0.89
CA HIS A 29 -0.23 -17.71 -0.80
C HIS A 29 -1.05 -17.34 0.45
N TRP A 30 -0.42 -17.33 1.62
CA TRP A 30 -1.11 -16.98 2.87
C TRP A 30 -1.53 -15.51 2.94
N HIS A 31 -0.76 -14.60 2.33
CA HIS A 31 -1.15 -13.20 2.20
C HIS A 31 -2.47 -13.04 1.42
N LEU A 32 -2.62 -13.76 0.31
CA LEU A 32 -3.86 -13.76 -0.47
C LEU A 32 -5.00 -14.49 0.26
N TYR A 33 -4.70 -15.65 0.86
CA TYR A 33 -5.68 -16.43 1.61
C TYR A 33 -6.25 -15.67 2.82
N ALA A 34 -5.43 -14.89 3.51
CA ALA A 34 -5.84 -14.05 4.62
C ALA A 34 -6.45 -12.71 4.17
N CYS A 35 -6.94 -12.61 2.93
CA CYS A 35 -7.54 -11.39 2.37
C CYS A 35 -6.66 -10.15 2.56
N HIS A 36 -5.37 -10.27 2.22
CA HIS A 36 -4.35 -9.23 2.35
C HIS A 36 -3.95 -8.83 3.78
N ALA A 37 -4.48 -9.50 4.80
CA ALA A 37 -4.02 -9.34 6.17
C ALA A 37 -2.61 -9.96 6.38
N ARG A 38 -2.02 -9.68 7.54
CA ARG A 38 -0.72 -10.26 7.91
C ARG A 38 -0.87 -11.78 8.08
N PRO A 39 -0.14 -12.60 7.29
CA PRO A 39 -0.37 -14.04 7.27
C PRO A 39 0.19 -14.75 8.51
N LEU A 40 -0.61 -15.66 9.09
CA LEU A 40 -0.20 -16.55 10.19
C LEU A 40 0.55 -17.79 9.67
N VAL A 41 1.68 -17.59 8.98
CA VAL A 41 2.46 -18.66 8.33
C VAL A 41 3.12 -19.62 9.34
N GLN A 42 3.27 -19.18 10.59
CA GLN A 42 4.07 -19.88 11.62
C GLN A 42 3.43 -21.16 12.18
N GLN A 43 2.19 -21.50 11.82
CA GLN A 43 1.58 -22.75 12.26
C GLN A 43 2.17 -24.00 11.59
N ARG A 44 2.75 -23.85 10.40
CA ARG A 44 3.18 -24.97 9.56
C ARG A 44 4.61 -24.83 9.04
N PHE A 45 5.11 -23.60 8.92
CA PHE A 45 6.43 -23.32 8.39
C PHE A 45 7.20 -22.40 9.34
N TRP A 46 8.45 -22.76 9.61
CA TRP A 46 9.41 -21.90 10.28
C TRP A 46 10.27 -21.22 9.23
N ILE A 47 9.79 -20.08 8.73
CA ILE A 47 10.55 -19.27 7.78
C ILE A 47 11.43 -18.30 8.58
N ILE A 48 12.75 -18.44 8.47
CA ILE A 48 13.69 -17.53 9.13
C ILE A 48 13.46 -16.11 8.58
N GLY A 49 13.36 -15.10 9.43
CA GLY A 49 13.17 -13.72 8.97
C GLY A 49 11.86 -13.47 8.21
N ILE A 50 10.80 -14.23 8.49
CA ILE A 50 9.49 -14.14 7.81
C ILE A 50 8.95 -12.70 7.67
N ARG A 51 9.24 -11.82 8.63
CA ARG A 51 8.81 -10.42 8.60
C ARG A 51 9.35 -9.67 7.37
N LEU A 52 10.61 -9.90 7.00
CA LEU A 52 11.24 -9.28 5.83
C LEU A 52 10.56 -9.75 4.54
N ILE A 53 10.27 -11.05 4.45
CA ILE A 53 9.61 -11.64 3.28
C ILE A 53 8.17 -11.16 3.18
N ALA A 54 7.44 -11.13 4.30
CA ALA A 54 6.09 -10.59 4.35
C ALA A 54 6.05 -9.14 3.90
N HIS A 55 6.97 -8.30 4.38
CA HIS A 55 7.09 -6.91 3.93
C HIS A 55 7.35 -6.82 2.42
N ARG A 56 8.27 -7.63 1.89
CA ARG A 56 8.55 -7.70 0.45
C ARG A 56 7.33 -8.13 -0.37
N VAL A 57 6.55 -9.09 0.13
CA VAL A 57 5.32 -9.56 -0.53
C VAL A 57 4.25 -8.47 -0.53
N ILE A 58 4.00 -7.84 0.63
CA ILE A 58 3.00 -6.77 0.79
C ILE A 58 3.35 -5.58 -0.09
N HIS A 59 4.61 -5.13 -0.09
CA HIS A 59 5.06 -3.99 -0.90
C HIS A 59 4.98 -4.25 -2.42
N LYS A 60 4.99 -5.52 -2.85
CA LYS A 60 4.79 -5.90 -4.25
C LYS A 60 3.33 -6.19 -4.62
N CYS A 61 2.42 -6.18 -3.64
CA CYS A 61 1.02 -6.48 -3.87
C CYS A 61 0.27 -5.22 -4.32
N VAL A 62 -0.28 -5.25 -5.54
CA VAL A 62 -1.01 -4.11 -6.12
C VAL A 62 -2.22 -3.71 -5.28
N ILE A 63 -2.94 -4.68 -4.70
CA ILE A 63 -4.11 -4.40 -3.85
C ILE A 63 -3.67 -3.67 -2.59
N CYS A 64 -2.61 -4.12 -1.91
CA CYS A 64 -2.07 -3.43 -0.75
C CYS A 64 -1.53 -2.05 -1.09
N ALA A 65 -0.86 -1.89 -2.24
CA ALA A 65 -0.37 -0.60 -2.68
C ALA A 65 -1.52 0.41 -2.89
N LYS A 66 -2.63 -0.03 -3.50
CA LYS A 66 -3.84 0.80 -3.69
C LYS A 66 -4.58 1.13 -2.39
N MET A 67 -4.56 0.20 -1.45
CA MET A 67 -5.24 0.34 -0.15
C MET A 67 -4.33 0.96 0.92
N SER A 68 -3.05 1.24 0.61
CA SER A 68 -2.14 1.84 1.56
C SER A 68 -2.61 3.24 1.90
N ALA A 69 -2.59 3.59 3.18
CA ALA A 69 -2.89 4.95 3.64
C ALA A 69 -1.73 5.93 3.37
N ASP A 70 -0.58 5.42 2.93
CA ASP A 70 0.56 6.25 2.56
C ASP A 70 0.19 7.11 1.34
N ASN A 71 0.18 8.42 1.53
CA ASN A 71 0.01 9.39 0.45
C ASN A 71 1.40 9.86 -0.02
N PRO A 72 1.97 9.25 -1.08
CA PRO A 72 3.28 9.68 -1.57
C PRO A 72 3.19 11.14 -2.00
N GLN A 73 4.06 11.97 -1.44
CA GLN A 73 4.14 13.37 -1.85
C GLN A 73 4.65 13.42 -3.29
N PRO A 74 3.88 13.99 -4.24
CA PRO A 74 4.36 14.11 -5.61
C PRO A 74 5.60 14.99 -5.64
N ILE A 75 6.52 14.69 -6.55
CA ILE A 75 7.64 15.61 -6.82
C ILE A 75 7.03 16.86 -7.45
N MET A 76 6.97 17.93 -6.67
CA MET A 76 6.44 19.22 -7.10
C MET A 76 7.46 19.91 -8.00
N ALA A 77 7.06 20.26 -9.22
CA ALA A 77 7.85 21.15 -10.06
C ALA A 77 7.96 22.55 -9.41
N ALA A 78 8.98 23.31 -9.80
CA ALA A 78 9.11 24.70 -9.40
C ALA A 78 7.82 25.47 -9.75
N LEU A 79 7.32 26.27 -8.81
CA LEU A 79 6.15 27.10 -9.04
C LEU A 79 6.43 28.07 -10.20
N PRO A 80 5.46 28.34 -11.09
CA PRO A 80 5.62 29.34 -12.12
C PRO A 80 5.94 30.71 -11.51
N GLY A 81 6.80 31.50 -12.16
CA GLY A 81 7.24 32.79 -11.63
C GLY A 81 6.08 33.73 -11.27
N PHE A 82 5.01 33.74 -12.07
CA PHE A 82 3.82 34.55 -11.82
C PHE A 82 3.04 34.17 -10.54
N ARG A 83 3.27 32.98 -9.97
CA ARG A 83 2.66 32.57 -8.69
C ARG A 83 3.45 33.01 -7.47
N VAL A 84 4.71 33.41 -7.64
CA VAL A 84 5.64 33.65 -6.53
C VAL A 84 6.34 35.01 -6.58
N ARG A 85 6.30 35.71 -7.72
CA ARG A 85 6.83 37.06 -7.86
C ARG A 85 5.75 38.09 -7.53
N GLU A 86 6.18 39.17 -6.90
CA GLU A 86 5.35 40.35 -6.67
C GLU A 86 5.05 41.02 -8.00
N ASP A 87 3.82 41.47 -8.18
CA ASP A 87 3.37 42.24 -9.34
C ASP A 87 2.19 43.14 -8.92
N HIS A 88 1.81 44.08 -9.78
CA HIS A 88 0.70 44.98 -9.55
C HIS A 88 -0.62 44.20 -9.40
N PRO A 89 -1.57 44.70 -8.60
CA PRO A 89 -2.90 44.09 -8.51
C PRO A 89 -3.50 43.89 -9.91
N PHE A 90 -4.10 42.72 -10.15
CA PHE A 90 -4.75 42.33 -11.41
C PHE A 90 -3.86 42.18 -12.65
N SER A 91 -2.52 42.21 -12.50
CA SER A 91 -1.56 41.92 -13.58
C SER A 91 -1.65 40.49 -14.12
N VAL A 92 -1.97 39.53 -13.24
CA VAL A 92 -2.14 38.11 -13.57
C VAL A 92 -3.43 37.60 -12.91
N VAL A 93 -4.37 37.11 -13.72
CA VAL A 93 -5.66 36.59 -13.27
C VAL A 93 -5.84 35.15 -13.76
N GLY A 94 -6.25 34.27 -12.85
CA GLY A 94 -6.69 32.92 -13.21
C GLY A 94 -8.16 32.94 -13.62
N ILE A 95 -8.48 32.39 -14.77
CA ILE A 95 -9.86 32.17 -15.21
C ILE A 95 -10.10 30.67 -15.12
N ASP A 96 -11.14 30.28 -14.37
CA ASP A 96 -11.62 28.91 -14.31
C ASP A 96 -13.12 28.91 -14.63
N TYR A 97 -13.54 27.92 -15.41
CA TYR A 97 -14.95 27.75 -15.73
C TYR A 97 -15.55 26.78 -14.71
N ALA A 98 -16.63 27.19 -14.06
CA ALA A 98 -17.45 26.25 -13.32
C ALA A 98 -17.95 25.15 -14.27
N GLY A 99 -18.19 23.94 -13.74
CA GLY A 99 -18.87 22.87 -14.46
C GLY A 99 -20.28 23.29 -14.93
N PRO A 100 -21.03 22.42 -15.61
CA PRO A 100 -22.34 22.76 -16.16
C PRO A 100 -23.26 23.34 -15.08
N LEU A 101 -23.51 24.65 -15.16
CA LEU A 101 -24.44 25.36 -14.30
C LEU A 101 -25.80 25.39 -14.99
N GLN A 102 -26.83 24.85 -14.33
CA GLN A 102 -28.20 25.01 -14.79
C GLN A 102 -28.63 26.45 -14.54
N MET A 103 -28.71 27.24 -15.62
CA MET A 103 -29.23 28.59 -15.57
C MET A 103 -30.74 28.52 -15.33
N LYS A 104 -31.22 29.23 -14.30
CA LYS A 104 -32.64 29.55 -14.15
C LYS A 104 -32.85 30.96 -14.67
N GLU A 105 -33.76 31.12 -15.61
CA GLU A 105 -34.21 32.45 -16.02
C GLU A 105 -34.87 33.13 -14.81
N LEU A 106 -34.38 34.31 -14.45
CA LEU A 106 -35.08 35.18 -13.53
C LEU A 106 -36.10 35.94 -14.36
N ILE A 107 -37.37 35.59 -14.18
CA ILE A 107 -38.48 36.37 -14.71
C ILE A 107 -38.50 37.67 -13.92
N LEU A 108 -38.19 38.79 -14.59
CA LEU A 108 -38.36 40.15 -14.08
C LEU A 108 -39.82 40.56 -14.10
#